data_AF-A0A9D5IYJ3-F1
#
_entry.id   AF-A0A9D5IYJ3-F1
#
_cell.length_a   1.000
_cell.length_b   1.000
_cell.length_c   1.000
_cell.angle_alpha   90.00
_cell.angle_beta   90.00
_cell.angle_gamma   90.00
#
_symmetry.space_group_name_H-M   'P 1'
#
loop_
_entity.id
_entity.type
_entity.pdbx_description
1 polymer ?
#
loop_
_entity_poly.entity_id
_entity_poly.type
_entity_poly.pdbx_seq_one_letter_code
_entity_poly.pdbx_strand_id
1 'polypeptide(L)'
;MSTATDRQITFHIPGRKSLTGIIKNGNAQLGEVARKIKDRLGIPGTVECLDKDNRILSATAKLCDLPDEVVLASELTPATCD
;
A
#
# COMPACT_ATOMS: atom_id res chain seq x y z
N MET A 1 12.14 -17.71 -13.55
CA MET A 1 11.32 -16.54 -13.17
C MET A 1 11.74 -16.13 -11.76
N SER A 2 12.50 -15.05 -11.62
CA SER A 2 13.01 -14.60 -10.32
C SER A 2 11.84 -14.02 -9.52
N THR A 3 11.39 -14.74 -8.51
CA THR A 3 10.51 -14.18 -7.48
C THR A 3 11.32 -13.10 -6.76
N ALA A 4 10.98 -11.82 -6.93
CA ALA A 4 11.66 -10.70 -6.29
C ALA A 4 11.34 -10.68 -4.78
N THR A 5 11.82 -11.70 -4.06
CA THR A 5 11.85 -11.77 -2.60
C THR A 5 13.09 -11.04 -2.10
N ASP A 6 13.06 -10.60 -0.86
CA ASP A 6 14.14 -9.86 -0.19
C ASP A 6 14.40 -8.45 -0.74
N ARG A 7 13.47 -7.95 -1.57
CA ARG A 7 13.41 -6.55 -1.99
C ARG A 7 12.76 -5.69 -0.91
N GLN A 8 13.25 -4.46 -0.73
CA GLN A 8 12.65 -3.48 0.16
C GLN A 8 11.51 -2.74 -0.53
N ILE A 9 10.41 -2.53 0.17
CA ILE A 9 9.31 -1.68 -0.26
C ILE A 9 9.01 -0.64 0.82
N THR A 10 8.74 0.59 0.39
CA THR A 10 8.38 1.70 1.26
C THR A 10 6.96 2.14 0.96
N PHE A 11 6.14 2.14 2.00
CA PHE A 11 4.78 2.63 2.00
C PHE A 11 4.77 4.05 2.56
N HIS A 12 4.49 5.03 1.72
CA HIS A 12 4.30 6.42 2.10
C HIS A 12 2.85 6.65 2.48
N ILE A 13 2.61 7.26 3.65
CA ILE A 13 1.26 7.55 4.12
C ILE A 13 1.18 9.04 4.43
N PRO A 14 0.38 9.83 3.68
CA PRO A 14 0.28 11.26 3.90
C PRO A 14 -0.09 11.61 5.36
N GLY A 15 0.62 12.59 5.92
CA GLY A 15 0.43 13.02 7.31
C GLY A 15 0.88 12.01 8.38
N ARG A 16 1.52 10.90 7.99
CA ARG A 16 1.99 9.84 8.88
C ARG A 16 3.42 9.42 8.53
N LYS A 17 4.04 8.64 9.41
CA LYS A 17 5.38 8.09 9.17
C LYS A 17 5.32 6.99 8.09
N SER A 18 6.20 7.08 7.09
CA SER A 18 6.36 6.03 6.09
C SER A 18 6.81 4.71 6.72
N LEU A 19 6.32 3.60 6.18
CA LEU A 19 6.63 2.26 6.64
C LEU A 19 7.47 1.54 5.59
N THR A 20 8.67 1.14 5.98
CA THR A 20 9.58 0.40 5.13
C THR A 20 9.66 -1.05 5.61
N GLY A 21 9.61 -2.00 4.69
CA GLY A 21 9.69 -3.43 4.99
C GLY A 21 10.34 -4.23 3.87
N ILE A 22 10.70 -5.47 4.17
CA ILE A 22 11.26 -6.42 3.20
C ILE A 22 10.17 -7.37 2.72
N ILE A 23 10.05 -7.52 1.40
CA ILE A 23 9.12 -8.44 0.74
C ILE A 23 9.64 -9.87 0.90
N LYS A 24 9.14 -10.60 1.90
CA LYS A 24 9.42 -12.02 2.07
C LYS A 24 8.52 -12.94 1.26
N ASN A 25 7.33 -12.46 0.88
CA ASN A 25 6.38 -13.16 0.03
C ASN A 25 5.96 -12.26 -1.13
N GLY A 26 6.63 -12.40 -2.27
CA GLY A 26 6.34 -11.61 -3.47
C GLY A 26 4.94 -11.85 -4.04
N ASN A 27 4.33 -13.01 -3.78
CA ASN A 27 2.99 -13.34 -4.25
C ASN A 27 1.85 -12.77 -3.38
N ALA A 28 2.18 -12.14 -2.25
CA ALA A 28 1.17 -11.46 -1.44
C ALA A 28 0.52 -10.33 -2.25
N GLN A 29 -0.78 -10.10 -2.04
CA GLN A 29 -1.52 -9.05 -2.72
C GLN A 29 -1.38 -7.71 -1.98
N LEU A 30 -1.23 -6.63 -2.75
CA LEU A 30 -1.09 -5.27 -2.24
C LEU A 30 -2.25 -4.89 -1.30
N GLY A 31 -3.48 -5.21 -1.68
CA GLY A 31 -4.68 -4.86 -0.90
C GLY A 31 -4.69 -5.48 0.50
N GLU A 32 -4.18 -6.71 0.66
CA GLU A 32 -4.09 -7.34 1.98
C GLU A 32 -3.05 -6.65 2.87
N VAL A 33 -1.91 -6.28 2.30
CA VAL A 33 -0.84 -5.55 3.01
C VAL A 33 -1.30 -4.14 3.36
N ALA A 34 -1.92 -3.45 2.41
CA ALA A 34 -2.49 -2.12 2.60
C ALA A 34 -3.54 -2.11 3.71
N ARG A 35 -4.44 -3.10 3.75
CA ARG A 35 -5.40 -3.28 4.83
C ARG A 35 -4.71 -3.46 6.19
N LYS A 36 -3.71 -4.33 6.28
CA LYS A 36 -2.93 -4.54 7.52
C LYS A 36 -2.22 -3.26 7.98
N ILE A 37 -1.66 -2.48 7.07
CA ILE A 37 -1.03 -1.19 7.37
C ILE A 37 -2.08 -0.21 7.89
N LYS A 38 -3.22 -0.10 7.20
CA LYS A 38 -4.35 0.75 7.58
C LYS A 38 -4.84 0.44 8.99
N ASP A 39 -5.09 -0.83 9.29
CA ASP A 39 -5.58 -1.29 10.58
C ASP A 39 -4.53 -1.03 11.68
N ARG A 40 -3.25 -1.29 11.40
CA ARG A 40 -2.14 -1.04 12.34
C ARG A 40 -1.97 0.44 12.67
N LEU A 41 -2.21 1.31 11.69
CA LEU A 41 -2.11 2.75 11.86
C LEU A 41 -3.43 3.37 12.38
N GLY A 42 -4.54 2.64 12.42
CA GLY A 42 -5.84 3.20 12.78
C GLY A 42 -6.29 4.26 11.78
N ILE A 43 -6.13 3.99 10.48
CA ILE A 43 -6.64 4.83 9.41
C ILE A 43 -8.11 4.42 9.16
N PRO A 44 -9.09 5.31 9.37
CA PRO A 44 -10.48 5.00 9.08
C PRO A 44 -10.75 4.96 7.56
N GLY A 45 -11.82 4.27 7.16
CA GLY A 45 -12.28 4.25 5.76
C GLY A 45 -11.52 3.29 4.84
N THR A 46 -11.57 3.59 3.54
CA THR A 46 -10.82 2.91 2.48
C THR A 46 -9.51 3.62 2.18
N VAL A 47 -8.55 2.87 1.64
CA VAL A 47 -7.27 3.41 1.19
C VAL A 47 -7.04 3.00 -0.25
N GLU A 48 -6.61 3.95 -1.05
CA GLU A 48 -6.08 3.72 -2.39
C GLU A 48 -4.56 3.61 -2.34
N CYS A 49 -4.03 2.69 -3.13
CA CYS A 49 -2.59 2.54 -3.29
C CYS A 49 -2.19 3.17 -4.63
N LEU A 50 -1.22 4.08 -4.58
CA LEU A 50 -0.72 4.81 -5.74
C LEU A 50 0.77 4.52 -5.92
N ASP A 51 1.25 4.57 -7.16
CA ASP A 51 2.69 4.65 -7.42
C ASP A 51 3.22 6.10 -7.26
N LYS A 52 4.52 6.28 -7.49
CA LYS A 52 5.19 7.59 -7.45
C LYS A 52 4.66 8.60 -8.47
N ASP A 53 4.00 8.13 -9.54
CA ASP A 53 3.40 8.93 -10.60
C ASP A 53 1.91 9.17 -10.33
N ASN A 54 1.44 8.92 -9.10
CA ASN A 54 0.05 9.00 -8.64
C ASN A 54 -0.92 8.11 -9.45
N ARG A 55 -0.44 7.00 -10.03
CA ARG A 55 -1.31 6.03 -10.70
C ARG A 55 -1.83 5.02 -9.71
N ILE A 56 -3.12 4.71 -9.81
CA ILE A 56 -3.78 3.70 -8.99
C ILE A 56 -3.19 2.33 -9.28
N LEU A 57 -2.72 1.67 -8.22
CA LEU A 57 -2.24 0.30 -8.23
C LEU A 57 -3.38 -0.64 -7.88
N SER A 58 -3.50 -1.75 -8.62
CA SER A 58 -4.53 -2.75 -8.34
C SER A 58 -4.32 -3.38 -6.96
N ALA A 59 -5.40 -3.51 -6.17
CA ALA A 59 -5.37 -4.23 -4.90
C ALA A 59 -4.96 -5.70 -5.05
N THR A 60 -5.18 -6.30 -6.23
CA THR A 60 -4.78 -7.68 -6.53
C THR A 60 -3.35 -7.80 -7.08
N ALA A 61 -2.66 -6.67 -7.29
CA ALA A 61 -1.27 -6.67 -7.72
C ALA A 61 -0.39 -7.40 -6.68
N LYS A 62 0.54 -8.21 -7.18
CA LYS A 62 1.49 -8.94 -6.33
C LYS A 62 2.62 -8.00 -5.91
N LEU A 63 3.10 -8.14 -4.68
CA LEU A 63 4.20 -7.30 -4.17
C LEU A 63 5.46 -7.34 -5.04
N CYS A 64 5.77 -8.48 -5.70
CA CYS A 64 6.93 -8.58 -6.58
C CYS A 64 6.83 -7.71 -7.84
N ASP A 65 5.61 -7.37 -8.25
CA ASP A 65 5.34 -6.58 -9.46
C ASP A 65 5.22 -5.09 -9.16
N LEU A 66 5.32 -4.70 -7.88
CA LEU A 66 5.19 -3.32 -7.43
C LEU A 66 6.50 -2.53 -7.59
N PRO A 67 6.41 -1.20 -7.67
CA PRO A 67 7.55 -0.32 -7.46
C PRO A 67 8.10 -0.43 -6.02
N ASP A 68 9.30 0.11 -5.79
CA ASP A 68 9.91 0.17 -4.46
C ASP A 68 9.14 1.10 -3.51
N GLU A 69 8.32 1.99 -4.06
CA GLU A 69 7.60 3.03 -3.33
C GLU A 69 6.12 3.03 -3.71
N VAL A 70 5.26 2.95 -2.70
CA VAL A 70 3.80 2.95 -2.84
C VAL A 70 3.23 3.98 -1.87
N VAL A 71 2.31 4.81 -2.34
CA VAL A 71 1.58 5.77 -1.49
C VAL A 71 0.25 5.15 -1.08
N LEU A 72 -0.04 5.06 0.21
CA LEU A 72 -1.38 4.77 0.72
C LEU A 72 -2.10 6.08 1.00
N ALA A 73 -2.93 6.52 0.06
CA ALA A 73 -3.83 7.63 0.27
C ALA A 73 -5.13 7.11 0.88
N SER A 74 -5.64 7.76 1.92
CA SER A 74 -7.04 7.53 2.28
C SER A 74 -7.90 8.15 1.20
N GLU A 75 -8.87 7.41 0.68
CA GLU A 75 -9.97 8.06 0.00
C GLU A 75 -10.62 8.97 1.04
N LEU A 76 -10.69 10.26 0.74
CA LEU A 76 -11.73 11.08 1.32
C LEU A 76 -13.03 10.51 0.78
N THR A 77 -13.53 9.40 1.35
CA THR A 77 -14.99 9.21 1.35
C THR A 77 -15.50 10.52 1.93
N PRO A 78 -16.28 11.34 1.19
CA PRO A 78 -16.96 12.44 1.82
C PRO A 78 -17.65 11.79 3.02
N ALA A 79 -17.34 12.29 4.21
CA ALA A 79 -18.21 12.00 5.33
C ALA A 79 -19.59 12.39 4.82
N THR A 80 -20.46 11.40 4.60
CA THR A 80 -21.88 11.68 4.68
C THR A 80 -22.05 12.27 6.07
N CYS A 81 -22.03 13.60 6.14
CA CYS A 81 -22.57 14.35 7.24
C CYS A 81 -24.05 13.98 7.26
N ASP A 82 -24.39 13.02 8.10
CA ASP A 82 -25.73 12.89 8.63
C ASP A 82 -25.82 13.78 9.88
#